data_AF-A0A2X2BER3-F1
#
_entry.id   AF-A0A2X2BER3-F1
#
_cell.length_a   1.000
_cell.length_b   1.000
_cell.length_c   1.000
_cell.angle_alpha   90.00
_cell.angle_beta   90.00
_cell.angle_gamma   90.00
#
_symmetry.space_group_name_H-M   'P 1'
#
loop_
_entity.id
_entity.type
_entity.pdbx_description
1 polymer ?
#
loop_
_entity_poly.entity_id
_entity_poly.type
_entity_poly.pdbx_seq_one_letter_code
_entity_poly.pdbx_strand_id
1 'polypeptide(L)'
;MAFSSRHPNVELKIFELGTKQMEDAMLEGTVETAAVMLPFNDKDFELTIFSEDHLMLLVAQSHPLAKDKKVNFKQLITERFIFFSEDFSY
;
A
#
# COMPACT_ATOMS: atom_id res chain seq x y z
N MET A 1 -10.36 -18.40 1.41
CA MET A 1 -10.48 -16.92 1.27
C MET A 1 -11.95 -16.52 1.40
N ALA A 2 -12.27 -15.46 2.15
CA ALA A 2 -13.65 -15.06 2.45
C ALA A 2 -14.46 -14.69 1.19
N PHE A 3 -13.82 -14.06 0.20
CA PHE A 3 -14.47 -13.68 -1.07
C PHE A 3 -14.89 -14.90 -1.90
N SER A 4 -13.97 -15.79 -2.25
CA SER A 4 -14.25 -16.99 -3.06
C SER A 4 -15.30 -17.91 -2.42
N SER A 5 -15.36 -17.94 -1.08
CA SER A 5 -16.38 -18.73 -0.36
C SER A 5 -17.79 -18.14 -0.50
N ARG A 6 -17.90 -16.81 -0.59
CA ARG A 6 -19.17 -16.09 -0.78
C ARG A 6 -19.57 -16.01 -2.26
N HIS A 7 -18.61 -16.12 -3.17
CA HIS A 7 -18.82 -15.97 -4.61
C HIS A 7 -18.17 -17.15 -5.38
N PRO A 8 -18.74 -18.36 -5.32
CA PRO A 8 -18.13 -19.57 -5.88
C PRO A 8 -18.04 -19.58 -7.41
N ASN A 9 -18.84 -18.77 -8.10
CA ASN A 9 -18.85 -18.65 -9.57
C ASN A 9 -17.92 -17.54 -10.08
N VAL A 10 -17.16 -16.89 -9.20
CA VAL A 10 -16.22 -15.83 -9.56
C VAL A 10 -14.79 -16.38 -9.43
N GLU A 11 -14.05 -16.36 -10.53
CA GLU A 11 -12.61 -16.63 -10.51
C GLU A 11 -11.89 -15.36 -10.02
N LEU A 12 -11.19 -15.45 -8.89
CA LEU A 12 -10.38 -14.34 -8.37
C LEU A 12 -8.93 -14.50 -8.81
N LYS A 13 -8.44 -13.56 -9.63
CA LYS A 13 -7.02 -13.44 -10.00
C LYS A 13 -6.43 -12.20 -9.33
N ILE A 14 -5.26 -12.35 -8.72
CA ILE A 14 -4.55 -11.27 -8.05
C ILE A 14 -3.20 -11.12 -8.74
N PHE A 15 -2.90 -9.91 -9.18
CA PHE A 15 -1.62 -9.55 -9.80
C PHE A 15 -0.91 -8.54 -8.90
N GLU A 16 0.37 -8.76 -8.66
CA GLU A 16 1.25 -7.78 -8.00
C GLU A 16 2.01 -7.03 -9.11
N LEU A 17 1.56 -5.82 -9.40
CA LEU A 17 2.09 -4.96 -10.47
C LEU A 17 2.57 -3.64 -9.88
N GLY A 18 3.62 -3.06 -10.47
CA GLY A 18 3.98 -1.68 -10.17
C GLY A 18 2.93 -0.71 -10.72
N THR A 19 2.88 0.52 -10.18
CA THR A 19 1.84 1.53 -10.49
C THR A 19 1.60 1.69 -11.99
N LYS A 20 2.65 1.87 -12.79
CA LYS A 20 2.53 2.02 -14.25
C LYS A 20 1.99 0.78 -14.95
N GLN A 21 2.49 -0.40 -14.58
CA GLN A 21 2.04 -1.67 -15.18
C GLN A 21 0.57 -1.94 -14.85
N MET A 22 0.14 -1.57 -13.65
CA MET A 22 -1.25 -1.65 -13.21
C MET A 22 -2.14 -0.68 -14.01
N GLU A 23 -1.71 0.57 -14.21
CA GLU A 23 -2.42 1.54 -15.06
C GLU A 23 -2.61 1.02 -16.49
N ASP A 24 -1.52 0.54 -17.11
CA ASP A 24 -1.56 -0.03 -18.46
C ASP A 24 -2.51 -1.24 -18.52
N ALA A 25 -2.42 -2.16 -17.56
CA ALA A 25 -3.28 -3.35 -17.50
C ALA A 25 -4.77 -3.03 -17.33
N MET A 26 -5.10 -1.98 -16.56
CA MET A 26 -6.47 -1.48 -16.40
C MET A 26 -6.99 -0.85 -17.71
N LEU A 27 -6.17 -0.05 -18.38
CA LEU A 27 -6.52 0.58 -19.67
C LEU A 27 -6.70 -0.46 -20.79
N GLU A 28 -5.91 -1.55 -20.77
CA GLU A 28 -6.03 -2.68 -21.69
C GLU A 28 -7.21 -3.62 -21.36
N GLY A 29 -7.82 -3.46 -20.18
CA GLY A 29 -8.94 -4.31 -19.73
C GLY A 29 -8.54 -5.71 -19.28
N THR A 30 -7.26 -5.92 -18.97
CA THR A 30 -6.75 -7.20 -18.42
C THR A 30 -6.86 -7.26 -16.89
N VAL A 31 -7.05 -6.11 -16.25
CA VAL A 31 -7.40 -5.94 -14.83
C VAL A 31 -8.63 -5.04 -14.76
N GLU A 32 -9.68 -5.48 -14.05
CA GLU A 32 -10.93 -4.71 -13.95
C GLU A 32 -10.94 -3.74 -12.76
N THR A 33 -10.16 -4.02 -11.72
CA THR A 33 -10.06 -3.17 -10.53
C THR A 33 -8.69 -3.29 -9.88
N ALA A 34 -8.22 -2.19 -9.30
CA ALA A 34 -6.94 -2.13 -8.60
C ALA A 34 -7.05 -1.36 -7.29
N ALA A 35 -6.28 -1.81 -6.30
CA ALA A 35 -6.10 -1.07 -5.05
C ALA A 35 -4.85 -0.19 -5.18
N VAL A 36 -5.01 1.12 -4.96
CA VAL A 36 -3.94 2.11 -5.09
C VAL A 36 -3.76 2.89 -3.79
N MET A 37 -2.54 3.38 -3.58
CA MET A 37 -2.25 4.36 -2.53
C MET A 37 -2.34 5.76 -3.12
N LEU A 38 -2.94 6.69 -2.38
CA LEU A 38 -2.99 8.11 -2.78
C LEU A 38 -1.67 8.83 -2.44
N PRO A 39 -1.29 9.87 -3.21
CA PRO A 39 -1.99 10.43 -4.36
C PRO A 39 -1.86 9.55 -5.61
N PHE A 40 -2.92 9.50 -6.41
CA PHE A 40 -2.98 8.77 -7.68
C PHE A 40 -3.63 9.64 -8.75
N ASN A 41 -3.15 9.58 -9.99
CA ASN A 41 -3.72 10.35 -11.09
C ASN A 41 -4.99 9.66 -11.62
N ASP A 42 -6.13 10.29 -11.41
CA ASP A 42 -7.46 9.72 -11.66
C ASP A 42 -8.09 10.19 -12.97
N LYS A 43 -7.33 10.83 -13.86
CA LYS A 43 -7.87 11.38 -15.11
C LYS A 43 -8.68 10.36 -15.92
N ASP A 44 -8.24 9.11 -15.94
CA ASP A 44 -8.83 8.02 -16.72
C ASP A 44 -9.52 6.97 -15.83
N PHE A 45 -9.65 7.20 -14.51
CA PHE A 45 -10.11 6.20 -13.54
C PHE A 45 -11.11 6.75 -12.52
N GLU A 46 -12.07 5.92 -12.11
CA GLU A 46 -12.92 6.22 -10.95
C GLU A 46 -12.25 5.72 -9.67
N LEU A 47 -12.04 6.62 -8.70
CA LEU A 47 -11.48 6.27 -7.40
C LEU A 47 -12.56 6.21 -6.32
N THR A 48 -12.55 5.11 -5.56
CA THR A 48 -13.37 4.95 -4.35
C THR A 48 -12.48 4.67 -3.15
N ILE A 49 -12.56 5.52 -2.13
CA ILE A 49 -11.86 5.30 -0.85
C ILE A 49 -12.60 4.21 -0.07
N PHE A 50 -11.92 3.09 0.17
CA PHE A 50 -12.48 1.97 0.93
C PHE A 50 -11.72 1.67 2.23
N SER A 51 -10.53 2.26 2.42
CA SER A 51 -9.72 2.11 3.63
C SER A 51 -8.79 3.30 3.81
N GLU A 52 -8.52 3.63 5.07
CA GLU A 52 -7.42 4.49 5.50
C GLU A 52 -6.61 3.70 6.53
N ASP A 53 -5.28 3.78 6.46
CA ASP A 53 -4.40 3.17 7.45
C ASP A 53 -3.32 4.17 7.86
N HIS A 54 -2.76 3.99 9.05
CA HIS A 54 -1.74 4.86 9.61
C HIS A 54 -0.36 4.24 9.45
N LEU A 55 0.61 5.06 9.04
CA LEU A 55 2.01 4.64 9.05
C LEU A 55 2.45 4.37 10.49
N MET A 56 2.99 3.17 10.73
CA MET A 56 3.45 2.75 12.04
C MET A 56 4.97 2.70 12.10
N LEU A 57 5.54 3.13 13.24
CA LEU A 57 6.97 3.01 13.49
C LEU A 57 7.28 1.61 14.03
N LEU A 58 8.14 0.87 13.32
CA LEU A 58 8.68 -0.40 13.78
C LEU A 58 10.11 -0.19 14.29
N VAL A 59 10.37 -0.60 15.54
CA VAL A 59 11.70 -0.55 16.16
C VAL A 59 12.01 -1.85 16.87
N ALA A 60 13.29 -2.13 17.10
CA ALA A 60 13.70 -3.22 17.97
C ALA A 60 13.15 -3.03 19.39
N GLN A 61 12.84 -4.12 20.10
CA GLN A 61 12.29 -4.06 21.46
C GLN A 61 13.21 -3.34 22.47
N SER A 62 14.52 -3.36 22.22
CA SER A 62 15.53 -2.65 23.01
C SER A 62 15.65 -1.16 22.70
N HIS A 63 15.00 -0.67 21.65
CA HIS A 63 15.07 0.72 21.24
C HIS A 63 14.37 1.63 22.27
N PRO A 64 14.90 2.82 22.61
CA PRO A 64 14.26 3.73 23.56
C PRO A 64 12.79 4.03 23.25
N LEU A 65 12.48 4.26 21.96
CA LEU A 65 11.12 4.55 21.47
C LEU A 65 10.14 3.36 21.58
N ALA A 66 10.61 2.13 21.83
CA ALA A 66 9.74 0.95 21.97
C ALA A 66 8.81 1.04 23.19
N LYS A 67 9.13 1.92 24.15
CA LYS A 67 8.33 2.17 25.36
C LYS A 67 7.16 3.13 25.12
N ASP A 68 7.20 3.85 24.00
CA ASP A 68 6.23 4.91 23.70
C ASP A 68 5.12 4.37 22.81
N LYS A 69 3.87 4.63 23.17
CA LYS A 69 2.70 4.28 22.34
C LYS A 69 2.53 5.20 21.12
N LYS A 70 3.14 6.38 21.16
CA LYS A 70 3.10 7.40 20.11
C LYS A 70 4.45 8.11 20.08
N VAL A 71 4.97 8.37 18.89
CA VAL A 71 6.25 9.05 18.69
C VAL A 71 6.01 10.31 17.87
N ASN A 72 6.62 11.41 18.30
CA ASN A 72 6.61 12.65 17.52
C ASN A 72 7.65 12.58 16.40
N PHE A 73 7.31 13.09 15.22
CA PHE A 73 8.23 13.10 14.08
C PHE A 73 9.58 13.75 14.39
N LYS A 74 9.64 14.75 15.29
CA LYS A 74 10.90 15.37 15.73
C LYS A 74 11.88 14.39 16.39
N GLN A 75 11.37 13.35 17.05
CA GLN A 75 12.19 12.32 17.67
C GLN A 75 12.83 11.40 16.61
N LEU A 76 12.26 11.36 15.40
CA LEU A 76 12.73 10.51 14.30
C LEU A 76 13.83 11.18 13.46
N ILE A 77 13.97 12.51 13.53
CA ILE A 77 14.93 13.27 12.72
C ILE A 77 16.38 12.79 12.95
N THR A 78 16.67 12.29 14.16
CA THR A 78 18.00 11.80 14.54
C THR A 78 18.17 10.28 14.39
N GLU A 79 17.11 9.56 14.00
CA GLU A 79 17.15 8.11 13.88
C GLU A 79 17.62 7.67 12.49
N ARG A 80 18.27 6.51 12.43
CA ARG A 80 18.65 5.88 11.15
C ARG A 80 17.54 4.96 10.70
N PHE A 81 17.04 5.18 9.48
CA PHE A 81 15.99 4.38 8.89
C PHE A 81 16.55 3.34 7.93
N ILE A 82 15.90 2.18 7.91
CA ILE A 82 16.04 1.20 6.83
C ILE A 82 14.95 1.52 5.83
N PHE A 83 15.33 2.05 4.68
CA PHE A 83 14.41 2.30 3.57
C PHE A 83 14.47 1.16 2.56
N PHE A 84 13.43 1.05 1.74
CA PHE A 84 13.49 0.21 0.54
C PHE A 84 14.58 0.73 -0.41
N SER A 85 15.11 -0.14 -1.27
CA SER A 85 16.05 0.32 -2.30
C SER A 85 15.37 1.32 -3.23
N GLU A 86 16.16 2.18 -3.86
CA GLU A 86 15.63 3.23 -4.75
C GLU A 86 14.77 2.63 -5.90
N ASP A 87 15.03 1.38 -6.27
CA ASP A 87 14.26 0.62 -7.27
C ASP A 87 12.80 0.34 -6.87
N PHE A 88 12.45 0.55 -5.59
CA PHE A 88 11.08 0.44 -5.05
C PHE A 88 10.50 1.81 -4.65
N SER A 89 11.14 2.91 -5.04
CA SER A 89 10.58 4.24 -4.85
C SER A 89 9.42 4.42 -5.83
N TYR A 90 8.22 4.58 -5.30
CA TYR A 90 6.98 4.86 -6.03
C TYR A 90 7.11 6.06 -6.98
#